data_AF-A0A218QAM7-F1
#
_entry.id   AF-A0A218QAM7-F1
#
_cell.length_a   1.000
_cell.length_b   1.000
_cell.length_c   1.000
_cell.angle_alpha   90.00
_cell.angle_beta   90.00
_cell.angle_gamma   90.00
#
_symmetry.space_group_name_H-M   'P 1'
#
loop_
_entity.id
_entity.type
_entity.pdbx_description
1 polymer ?
#
loop_
_entity_poly.entity_id
_entity_poly.type
_entity_poly.pdbx_seq_one_letter_code
_entity_poly.pdbx_strand_id
1 'polypeptide(L)' 'MEGTNELNKSRDAYIKNTKGNTFISGMTDEDWFNLGKSDAWAGKHKVPPEQDAQAASMYDLGYSEGEIKHPPTETPEVNH' A
#
# COMPACT_ATOMS: atom_id res chain seq x y z
N MET A 1 -12.99 13.38 32.54
CA MET A 1 -12.38 12.26 31.78
C MET A 1 -13.44 11.77 30.83
N GLU A 2 -13.29 12.01 29.53
CA GLU A 2 -13.99 11.25 28.48
C GLU A 2 -13.39 11.62 27.12
N GLY A 3 -12.24 11.02 26.83
CA GLY A 3 -11.63 11.06 25.50
C GLY A 3 -11.55 9.63 24.99
N THR A 4 -12.54 9.19 24.19
CA THR A 4 -12.44 7.94 23.41
C THR A 4 -13.43 7.82 22.24
N ASN A 5 -14.32 8.78 21.97
CA ASN A 5 -15.45 8.50 21.06
C ASN A 5 -15.26 8.90 19.58
N GLU A 6 -14.07 9.35 19.17
CA GLU A 6 -13.82 9.74 17.77
C GLU A 6 -12.84 8.81 17.03
N LEU A 7 -12.02 8.04 17.74
CA LEU A 7 -11.02 7.14 17.12
C LEU A 7 -11.60 5.80 16.65
N ASN A 8 -12.73 5.34 17.19
CA ASN A 8 -13.34 4.05 16.81
C ASN A 8 -14.20 4.10 15.55
N LYS A 9 -14.69 5.28 15.12
CA LYS A 9 -15.37 5.40 13.82
C LYS A 9 -14.41 5.27 12.64
N SER A 10 -13.15 5.68 12.82
CA SER A 10 -12.11 5.60 11.80
C SER A 10 -11.66 4.15 11.54
N ARG A 11 -11.54 3.32 12.59
CA ARG A 11 -11.16 1.91 12.46
C ARG A 11 -12.21 1.06 11.73
N ASP A 12 -13.49 1.27 12.01
CA ASP A 12 -14.56 0.52 11.33
C ASP A 12 -14.72 0.93 9.86
N ALA A 13 -14.33 2.16 9.51
CA ALA A 13 -14.25 2.62 8.12
C ALA A 13 -13.05 1.99 7.38
N TYR A 14 -11.90 1.85 8.05
CA TYR A 14 -10.69 1.25 7.46
C TYR A 14 -10.88 -0.23 7.05
N ILE A 15 -11.71 -0.98 7.76
CA ILE A 15 -11.92 -2.42 7.47
C ILE A 15 -12.92 -2.66 6.33
N LYS A 16 -13.78 -1.69 5.98
CA LYS A 16 -14.88 -1.92 5.02
C LYS A 16 -14.57 -1.66 3.55
N ASN A 17 -13.40 -1.13 3.18
CA ASN A 17 -13.15 -0.70 1.80
C ASN A 17 -12.23 -1.61 0.97
N THR A 18 -11.97 -2.84 1.40
CA THR A 18 -11.21 -3.85 0.61
C THR A 18 -11.99 -4.46 -0.57
N LYS A 19 -13.10 -3.84 -1.00
CA LYS A 19 -13.90 -4.30 -2.15
C LYS A 19 -14.41 -3.13 -2.98
N GLY A 20 -13.53 -2.54 -3.78
CA GLY A 20 -13.97 -1.63 -4.83
C GLY A 20 -12.85 -0.72 -5.31
N ASN A 21 -12.29 -1.08 -6.47
CA ASN A 21 -11.38 -0.27 -7.26
C ASN A 21 -12.01 1.09 -7.61
N THR A 22 -11.97 2.03 -6.68
CA THR A 22 -12.43 3.41 -6.87
C THR A 22 -11.28 4.29 -6.43
N PHE A 23 -10.78 5.13 -7.34
CA PHE A 23 -9.96 6.28 -6.98
C PHE A 23 -10.77 7.13 -6.00
N ILE A 24 -10.58 6.92 -4.70
CA ILE A 24 -11.32 7.65 -3.68
C ILE A 24 -10.56 8.94 -3.43
N SER A 25 -11.12 10.05 -3.92
CA SER A 25 -10.79 11.40 -3.47
C SER A 25 -10.79 11.42 -1.93
N GLY A 26 -9.59 11.38 -1.32
CA GLY A 26 -9.42 11.21 0.12
C GLY A 26 -8.41 10.15 0.56
N MET A 27 -7.81 9.39 -0.36
CA MET A 27 -6.65 8.55 -0.03
C MET A 27 -5.46 9.40 0.38
N THR A 28 -4.87 9.06 1.52
CA THR A 28 -3.62 9.67 2.01
C THR A 28 -2.41 9.06 1.30
N ASP A 29 -1.26 9.71 1.42
CA ASP A 29 0.01 9.16 0.94
C ASP A 29 0.23 7.71 1.43
N GLU A 30 -0.03 7.44 2.70
CA GLU A 30 0.13 6.10 3.27
C GLU A 30 -0.83 5.07 2.66
N ASP A 31 -2.04 5.48 2.27
CA ASP A 31 -2.98 4.60 1.56
C ASP A 31 -2.46 4.24 0.16
N TRP A 32 -1.88 5.21 -0.57
CA TRP A 32 -1.26 4.96 -1.87
C TRP A 32 -0.07 4.02 -1.78
N PHE A 33 0.78 4.21 -0.78
CA PHE A 33 1.89 3.31 -0.49
C PHE A 33 1.41 1.87 -0.22
N ASN A 34 0.44 1.72 0.68
CA ASN A 34 -0.09 0.40 1.04
C ASN A 34 -0.80 -0.27 -0.14
N LEU A 35 -1.49 0.50 -0.99
CA LEU A 35 -2.12 0.01 -2.21
C LEU A 35 -1.08 -0.54 -3.19
N GLY A 36 -0.03 0.23 -3.47
CA GLY A 36 1.06 -0.21 -4.35
C GLY A 36 1.70 -1.50 -3.86
N LYS A 37 2.00 -1.57 -2.56
CA LYS A 37 2.58 -2.76 -1.91
C LYS A 37 1.66 -3.99 -2.03
N SER A 38 0.36 -3.80 -1.82
CA SER A 38 -0.63 -4.85 -1.95
C SER A 38 -0.77 -5.35 -3.39
N ASP A 39 -0.76 -4.45 -4.37
CA ASP A 39 -0.83 -4.81 -5.79
C ASP A 39 0.41 -5.59 -6.25
N ALA A 40 1.60 -5.21 -5.79
CA ALA A 40 2.84 -5.95 -6.03
C ALA A 40 2.80 -7.36 -5.43
N TRP A 41 2.31 -7.50 -4.19
CA TRP A 41 2.10 -8.82 -3.56
C TRP A 41 1.07 -9.67 -4.30
N ALA A 42 0.01 -9.05 -4.83
CA ALA A 42 -0.98 -9.70 -5.67
C ALA A 42 -0.46 -10.03 -7.08
N GLY A 43 0.75 -9.57 -7.44
CA GLY A 43 1.33 -9.76 -8.77
C GLY A 43 0.57 -9.03 -9.89
N LYS A 44 -0.19 -7.99 -9.55
CA LYS A 44 -0.89 -7.15 -10.52
C LYS A 44 0.10 -6.23 -11.22
N HIS A 45 -0.25 -5.69 -12.37
CA HIS A 45 0.57 -4.66 -13.03
C HIS A 45 0.47 -3.33 -12.28
N LYS A 46 1.52 -2.50 -12.36
CA LYS A 46 1.52 -1.12 -11.81
C LYS A 46 0.42 -0.30 -12.49
N VAL A 47 -0.46 0.30 -11.69
CA VAL A 47 -1.48 1.26 -12.15
C VAL A 47 -1.42 2.53 -11.28
N PRO A 48 -0.39 3.38 -11.48
CA PRO A 48 -0.27 4.61 -10.72
C PRO A 48 -1.30 5.67 -11.17
N PRO A 49 -1.70 6.58 -10.26
CA PRO A 49 -2.41 7.82 -10.58
C PRO A 49 -1.72 8.68 -11.66
N GLU A 50 -2.42 9.04 -12.73
CA GLU A 50 -1.89 10.01 -13.71
C GLU A 50 -2.10 11.47 -13.28
N GLN A 51 -3.09 11.74 -12.44
CA GLN A 51 -3.55 13.09 -12.11
C GLN A 51 -2.91 13.67 -10.84
N ASP A 52 -2.19 12.85 -10.08
CA ASP A 52 -1.57 13.23 -8.82
C ASP A 52 -0.16 12.62 -8.74
N ALA A 53 0.84 13.46 -8.96
CA ALA A 53 2.24 13.06 -8.97
C ALA A 53 2.74 12.58 -7.59
N GLN A 54 2.18 13.09 -6.49
CA GLN A 54 2.54 12.67 -5.15
C GLN A 54 1.99 11.27 -4.88
N ALA A 55 0.71 11.07 -5.20
CA ALA A 55 0.05 9.77 -5.10
C ALA A 55 0.73 8.70 -5.99
N ALA A 56 1.11 9.06 -7.22
CA ALA A 56 1.87 8.20 -8.13
C ALA A 56 3.22 7.78 -7.53
N SER A 57 3.98 8.74 -7.01
CA SER A 57 5.27 8.47 -6.38
C SER A 57 5.12 7.54 -5.18
N MET A 58 4.08 7.74 -4.38
CA MET A 58 3.84 6.97 -3.17
C MET A 58 3.39 5.54 -3.47
N TYR A 59 2.52 5.36 -4.48
CA TYR A 59 2.15 4.05 -5.02
C TYR A 59 3.37 3.30 -5.56
N ASP A 60 4.20 3.95 -6.36
CA ASP A 60 5.39 3.33 -6.95
C ASP A 60 6.41 2.89 -5.90
N LEU A 61 6.59 3.68 -4.83
CA LEU A 61 7.42 3.31 -3.68
C LEU A 61 6.90 2.04 -3.00
N GLY A 62 5.60 2.02 -2.68
CA GLY A 62 4.98 0.87 -2.03
C GLY A 62 5.02 -0.38 -2.89
N TYR A 63 4.74 -0.25 -4.19
CA TYR A 63 4.82 -1.35 -5.13
C TYR A 63 6.23 -1.91 -5.20
N SER A 64 7.24 -1.04 -5.31
CA SER A 64 8.65 -1.47 -5.33
C SER A 64 9.02 -2.22 -4.05
N GLU A 65 8.54 -1.79 -2.88
CA GLU A 65 8.74 -2.52 -1.63
C GLU A 65 8.03 -3.89 -1.62
N GLY A 66 6.83 -3.97 -2.21
CA GLY A 66 6.10 -5.23 -2.35
C GLY A 66 6.71 -6.20 -3.38
N GLU A 67 7.45 -5.70 -4.37
CA GLU A 67 8.21 -6.51 -5.34
C GLU A 67 9.40 -7.22 -4.70
N ILE A 68 9.90 -6.73 -3.56
CA ILE A 68 10.97 -7.36 -2.78
C ILE A 68 10.39 -8.60 -2.09
N LYS A 69 10.17 -9.67 -2.87
CA LYS A 69 9.68 -10.97 -2.41
C LYS A 69 10.70 -11.72 -1.54
N HIS A 70 11.97 -11.34 -1.60
CA HIS A 70 13.06 -11.96 -0.87
C HIS A 70 13.92 -10.86 -0.25
N PRO A 71 14.30 -10.96 1.04
CA PRO A 71 15.36 -10.11 1.56
C PRO A 71 16.63 -10.36 0.73
N PRO A 72 17.55 -9.38 0.60
CA PRO A 72 18.80 -9.56 -0.15
C PRO A 72 19.76 -10.64 0.42
N THR A 73 19.32 -11.44 1.38
CA THR A 73 20.02 -12.58 1.97
C THR A 73 19.70 -13.90 1.26
N GLU A 74 19.67 -13.89 -0.07
CA GLU A 74 20.06 -15.08 -0.84
C GLU A 74 21.47 -14.81 -1.37
N THR A 75 22.43 -14.76 -0.45
CA THR A 75 23.79 -15.18 -0.82
C THR A 75 23.65 -16.60 -1.36
N PRO A 76 24.02 -16.89 -2.61
CA PRO A 76 24.21 -18.27 -3.01
C PRO A 76 25.28 -18.81 -2.06
N GLU A 77 24.89 -19.71 -1.14
CA GLU A 77 25.86 -20.57 -0.49
C GLU A 77 26.52 -21.37 -1.61
N VAL A 78 27.66 -20.88 -2.09
CA VAL A 78 28.57 -21.65 -2.92
C VAL A 78 29.22 -22.66 -1.99
N ASN A 79 28.51 -23.76 -1.74
CA ASN A 79 29.09 -24.97 -1.18
C ASN A 79 29.78 -25.73 -2.32
N HIS A 80 31.07 -25.45 -2.58
CA HIS A 80 31.98 -26.44 -3.17
C HIS A 80 33.47 -26.11 -2.98
#